data_AF-T1BK67-F1
#
_entry.id   AF-T1BK67-F1
#
_cell.length_a   1.000
_cell.length_b   1.000
_cell.length_c   1.000
_cell.angle_alpha   90.00
_cell.angle_beta   90.00
_cell.angle_gamma   90.00
#
_symmetry.space_group_name_H-M   'P 1'
#
loop_
_entity.id
_entity.type
_entity.pdbx_description
1 polymer ?
#
loop_
_entity_poly.entity_id
_entity_poly.type
_entity_poly.pdbx_seq_one_letter_code
_entity_poly.pdbx_strand_id
1 'polypeptide(L)'
;MSADTTSFPVYLRVLTKAKKVRPKWEARDERPNDHLTLVFDTETTTDYQQDLRFGVARVYALGNLTRTVVFYGEVTDEERETISAWAKESGYDAMPREEFVKSVFLPLALDQRAVVVGFNLPFDLSRLAVDFAPKRNVRATEAWTLRLVDKRDPSFAFVPGVRIQHVDARKSFIGFTGTKGKRRPYRGAFVDLRTLTAALTGAGHSLKSAGEAFACDLKKSSADYSGH
;
A
#
# COMPACT_ATOMS: atom_id res chain seq x y z
N MET A 1 44.00 -69.80 18.98
CA MET A 1 44.67 -68.51 19.25
C MET A 1 44.33 -67.57 18.11
N SER A 2 43.40 -66.65 18.30
CA SER A 2 43.09 -65.58 17.34
C SER A 2 43.28 -64.25 18.06
N ALA A 3 44.24 -63.47 17.58
CA ALA A 3 44.61 -62.18 18.13
C ALA A 3 43.47 -61.17 17.90
N ASP A 4 43.09 -60.50 18.98
CA ASP A 4 42.09 -59.45 18.99
C ASP A 4 42.76 -58.14 18.51
N THR A 5 42.42 -57.68 17.31
CA THR A 5 42.99 -56.46 16.74
C THR A 5 42.25 -55.26 17.29
N THR A 6 42.73 -54.70 18.40
CA THR A 6 42.21 -53.44 18.97
C THR A 6 42.43 -52.27 18.02
N SER A 7 41.33 -51.73 17.48
CA SER A 7 41.30 -50.47 16.72
C SER A 7 41.12 -49.29 17.66
N PHE A 8 41.99 -48.28 17.56
CA PHE A 8 41.85 -47.01 18.28
C PHE A 8 41.44 -45.90 17.30
N PRO A 9 40.36 -45.15 17.58
CA PRO A 9 39.95 -44.04 16.72
C PRO A 9 40.93 -42.86 16.87
N VAL A 10 41.59 -42.50 15.77
CA VAL A 10 42.40 -41.28 15.68
C VAL A 10 41.49 -40.13 15.26
N TYR A 11 41.35 -39.11 16.11
CA TYR A 11 40.61 -37.91 15.79
C TYR A 11 41.55 -36.82 15.28
N LEU A 12 41.48 -36.53 13.98
CA LEU A 12 42.22 -35.45 13.35
C LEU A 12 41.46 -34.12 13.55
N ARG A 13 42.04 -33.14 14.27
CA ARG A 13 41.51 -31.77 14.28
C ARG A 13 42.02 -31.01 13.06
N VAL A 14 41.13 -30.77 12.09
CA VAL A 14 41.40 -29.86 10.95
C VAL A 14 41.13 -28.42 11.40
N LEU A 15 42.17 -27.61 11.45
CA LEU A 15 42.07 -26.16 11.68
C LEU A 15 41.94 -25.45 10.32
N THR A 16 40.72 -25.18 9.88
CA THR A 16 40.48 -24.34 8.69
C THR A 16 40.66 -22.87 9.04
N LYS A 17 41.47 -22.13 8.26
CA LYS A 17 41.54 -20.67 8.38
C LYS A 17 40.16 -20.08 8.10
N ALA A 18 39.59 -19.39 9.08
CA ALA A 18 38.28 -18.73 8.93
C ALA A 18 38.33 -17.79 7.72
N LYS A 19 37.47 -18.05 6.73
CA LYS A 19 37.28 -17.14 5.59
C LYS A 19 36.83 -15.82 6.18
N LYS A 20 37.58 -14.73 5.98
CA LYS A 20 37.13 -13.38 6.40
C LYS A 20 35.83 -13.07 5.67
N VAL A 21 34.70 -13.31 6.34
CA VAL A 21 33.38 -12.90 5.86
C VAL A 21 33.38 -11.38 5.99
N ARG A 22 33.48 -10.68 4.85
CA ARG A 22 33.21 -9.24 4.85
C ARG A 22 31.77 -9.09 5.34
N PRO A 23 31.49 -8.27 6.38
CA PRO A 23 30.13 -8.06 6.80
C PRO A 23 29.32 -7.66 5.58
N LYS A 24 28.28 -8.45 5.28
CA LYS A 24 27.33 -8.07 4.24
C LYS A 24 26.75 -6.76 4.73
N TRP A 25 26.87 -5.70 3.91
CA TRP A 25 26.18 -4.45 4.19
C TRP A 25 24.68 -4.78 4.25
N GLU A 26 24.15 -4.90 5.47
CA GLU A 26 22.72 -4.91 5.70
C GLU A 26 22.29 -3.46 5.58
N ALA A 27 21.64 -3.13 4.45
CA ALA A 27 20.89 -1.89 4.40
C ALA A 27 19.95 -1.91 5.60
N ARG A 28 20.03 -0.91 6.48
CA ARG A 28 19.00 -0.69 7.47
C ARG A 28 17.72 -0.43 6.69
N ASP A 29 16.88 -1.45 6.56
CA ASP A 29 15.56 -1.28 5.99
C ASP A 29 14.86 -0.20 6.82
N GLU A 30 14.59 0.92 6.16
CA GLU A 30 13.83 1.99 6.76
C GLU A 30 12.48 1.42 7.19
N ARG A 31 12.18 1.54 8.48
CA ARG A 31 10.95 0.98 9.04
C ARG A 31 9.78 1.93 8.83
N PRO A 32 8.55 1.39 8.75
CA PRO A 32 7.35 2.22 8.84
C PRO A 32 7.37 3.06 10.12
N ASN A 33 6.68 4.19 10.07
CA ASN A 33 6.33 4.94 11.26
C ASN A 33 5.06 4.34 11.86
N ASP A 34 5.21 3.46 12.84
CA ASP A 34 4.11 2.73 13.48
C ASP A 34 3.14 3.64 14.25
N HIS A 35 3.46 4.92 14.40
CA HIS A 35 2.61 5.94 15.03
C HIS A 35 1.85 6.80 14.02
N LEU A 36 2.00 6.56 12.72
CA LEU A 36 1.35 7.34 11.68
C LEU A 36 0.62 6.42 10.71
N THR A 37 -0.68 6.61 10.58
CA THR A 37 -1.52 5.79 9.71
C THR A 37 -2.32 6.68 8.77
N LEU A 38 -2.30 6.34 7.49
CA LEU A 38 -3.12 6.94 6.44
C LEU A 38 -4.16 5.90 6.01
N VAL A 39 -5.42 6.09 6.39
CA VAL A 39 -6.53 5.23 5.96
C VAL A 39 -7.27 5.97 4.84
N PHE A 40 -7.53 5.33 3.71
CA PHE A 40 -8.36 5.96 2.69
C PHE A 40 -9.19 4.95 1.90
N ASP A 41 -10.27 5.45 1.31
CA ASP A 41 -11.22 4.72 0.48
C ASP A 41 -11.72 5.63 -0.65
N THR A 42 -12.16 5.04 -1.76
CA THR A 42 -12.58 5.78 -2.95
C THR A 42 -13.99 5.39 -3.41
N GLU A 43 -14.77 6.40 -3.79
CA GLU A 43 -16.05 6.27 -4.46
C GLU A 43 -15.87 6.52 -5.96
N THR A 44 -16.37 5.59 -6.76
CA THR A 44 -16.20 5.58 -8.22
C THR A 44 -17.53 5.72 -8.97
N THR A 45 -17.45 5.99 -10.26
CA THR A 45 -18.61 5.85 -11.16
C THR A 45 -19.05 4.38 -11.22
N THR A 46 -20.31 4.15 -11.58
CA THR A 46 -20.86 2.78 -11.69
C THR A 46 -20.64 2.15 -13.06
N ASP A 47 -20.11 2.91 -14.03
CA ASP A 47 -19.78 2.41 -15.35
C ASP A 47 -18.55 1.50 -15.35
N TYR A 48 -18.20 0.93 -16.50
CA TYR A 48 -17.07 0.01 -16.61
C TYR A 48 -15.70 0.68 -16.38
N GLN A 49 -15.60 2.00 -16.50
CA GLN A 49 -14.34 2.73 -16.29
C GLN A 49 -14.06 2.90 -14.80
N GLN A 50 -15.11 3.00 -13.97
CA GLN A 50 -15.00 3.13 -12.51
C GLN A 50 -14.09 4.31 -12.14
N ASP A 51 -14.35 5.46 -12.77
CA ASP A 51 -13.56 6.67 -12.59
C ASP A 51 -13.74 7.23 -11.18
N LEU A 52 -12.68 7.82 -10.63
CA LEU A 52 -12.70 8.44 -9.31
C LEU A 52 -13.69 9.60 -9.29
N ARG A 53 -14.75 9.49 -8.49
CA ARG A 53 -15.60 10.64 -8.15
C ARG A 53 -14.95 11.41 -7.03
N PHE A 54 -14.85 10.78 -5.87
CA PHE A 54 -14.11 11.31 -4.72
C PHE A 54 -13.58 10.19 -3.84
N GLY A 55 -12.67 10.52 -2.93
CA GLY A 55 -12.21 9.64 -1.89
C GLY A 55 -12.02 10.41 -0.59
N VAL A 56 -12.01 9.66 0.50
CA VAL A 56 -11.82 10.21 1.85
C VAL A 56 -10.59 9.55 2.46
N ALA A 57 -9.66 10.38 2.92
CA ALA A 57 -8.45 9.98 3.59
C ALA A 57 -8.46 10.51 5.03
N ARG A 58 -8.19 9.64 5.99
CA ARG A 58 -8.03 9.96 7.41
C ARG A 58 -6.60 9.69 7.84
N VAL A 59 -6.02 10.67 8.51
CA VAL A 59 -4.68 10.59 9.07
C VAL A 59 -4.82 10.39 10.57
N TYR A 60 -4.20 9.34 11.08
CA TYR A 60 -4.11 9.06 12.50
C TYR A 60 -2.67 9.20 12.95
N ALA A 61 -2.44 9.96 14.02
CA ALA A 61 -1.15 10.05 14.70
C ALA A 61 -1.31 9.55 16.14
N LEU A 62 -0.47 8.60 16.56
CA LEU A 62 -0.55 7.97 17.88
C LEU A 62 -1.96 7.41 18.19
N GLY A 63 -2.63 6.88 17.17
CA GLY A 63 -4.00 6.34 17.27
C GLY A 63 -5.12 7.40 17.27
N ASN A 64 -4.80 8.69 17.31
CA ASN A 64 -5.79 9.77 17.29
C ASN A 64 -6.02 10.28 15.87
N LEU A 65 -7.28 10.49 15.48
CA LEU A 65 -7.62 11.15 14.22
C LEU A 65 -7.14 12.60 14.26
N THR A 66 -6.20 12.97 13.39
CA THR A 66 -5.62 14.31 13.35
C THR A 66 -6.07 15.12 12.15
N ARG A 67 -6.39 14.47 11.03
CA ARG A 67 -6.79 15.15 9.79
C ARG A 67 -7.71 14.26 8.97
N THR A 68 -8.71 14.88 8.35
CA THR A 68 -9.52 14.25 7.30
C THR A 68 -9.40 15.09 6.04
N VAL A 69 -9.12 14.43 4.93
CA VAL A 69 -8.97 15.04 3.61
C VAL A 69 -9.91 14.35 2.65
N VAL A 70 -10.70 15.14 1.94
CA VAL A 70 -11.51 14.71 0.82
C VAL A 70 -10.75 15.07 -0.45
N PHE A 71 -10.66 14.14 -1.38
CA PHE A 71 -10.05 14.38 -2.68
C PHE A 71 -10.96 13.94 -3.80
N TYR A 72 -10.91 14.61 -4.95
CA TYR A 72 -11.81 14.31 -6.08
C TYR A 72 -11.06 14.23 -7.40
N GLY A 73 -11.60 13.43 -8.32
CA GLY A 73 -11.05 13.24 -9.67
C GLY A 73 -11.46 14.35 -10.62
N GLU A 74 -11.64 13.98 -11.89
CA GLU A 74 -12.26 14.85 -12.89
C GLU A 74 -13.79 14.78 -12.70
N VAL A 75 -14.34 15.74 -11.96
CA VAL A 75 -15.77 15.87 -11.64
C VAL A 75 -16.33 17.17 -12.21
N THR A 76 -17.65 17.27 -12.35
CA THR A 76 -18.30 18.52 -12.78
C THR A 76 -18.10 19.63 -11.74
N ASP A 77 -18.28 20.89 -12.15
CA ASP A 77 -18.20 22.02 -11.22
C ASP A 77 -19.26 21.92 -10.11
N GLU A 78 -20.47 21.46 -10.44
CA GLU A 78 -21.55 21.23 -9.47
C GLU A 78 -21.18 20.13 -8.45
N GLU A 79 -20.60 19.02 -8.90
CA GLU A 79 -20.12 17.95 -8.01
C GLU A 79 -18.99 18.44 -7.12
N ARG A 80 -18.03 19.19 -7.69
CA ARG A 80 -16.92 19.80 -6.95
C ARG A 80 -17.42 20.73 -5.85
N GLU A 81 -18.38 21.60 -6.17
CA GLU A 81 -18.98 22.52 -5.20
C GLU A 81 -19.69 21.74 -4.08
N THR A 82 -20.46 20.72 -4.43
CA THR A 82 -21.17 19.85 -3.48
C THR A 82 -20.18 19.15 -2.52
N ILE A 83 -19.14 18.52 -3.08
CA ILE A 83 -18.10 17.82 -2.30
C ILE A 83 -17.36 18.80 -1.39
N SER A 84 -16.97 19.96 -1.92
CA SER A 84 -16.21 20.96 -1.19
C SER A 84 -17.03 21.62 -0.09
N ALA A 85 -18.32 21.88 -0.33
CA ALA A 85 -19.23 22.43 0.67
C ALA A 85 -19.44 21.45 1.83
N TRP A 86 -19.72 20.18 1.52
CA TRP A 86 -19.86 19.12 2.53
C TRP A 86 -18.58 18.93 3.35
N ALA A 87 -17.42 18.91 2.68
CA ALA A 87 -16.13 18.79 3.35
C ALA A 87 -15.90 19.97 4.30
N LYS A 88 -16.14 21.19 3.85
CA LYS A 88 -15.99 22.42 4.64
C LYS A 88 -16.93 22.44 5.85
N GLU A 89 -18.20 22.08 5.67
CA GLU A 89 -19.18 21.99 6.76
C GLU A 89 -18.74 20.97 7.82
N SER A 90 -18.12 19.88 7.38
CA SER A 90 -17.57 18.83 8.24
C SER A 90 -16.20 19.17 8.84
N GLY A 91 -15.60 20.31 8.48
CA GLY A 91 -14.25 20.71 8.93
C GLY A 91 -13.11 19.92 8.27
N TYR A 92 -13.31 19.40 7.06
CA TYR A 92 -12.33 18.64 6.30
C TYR A 92 -11.71 19.48 5.19
N ASP A 93 -10.47 19.15 4.82
CA ASP A 93 -9.85 19.71 3.62
C ASP A 93 -10.47 19.06 2.37
N ALA A 94 -10.68 19.83 1.31
CA ALA A 94 -11.07 19.32 0.00
C ALA A 94 -10.05 19.77 -1.06
N MET A 95 -9.57 18.83 -1.89
CA MET A 95 -8.58 19.16 -2.92
C MET A 95 -8.66 18.23 -4.13
N PRO A 96 -8.17 18.63 -5.32
CA PRO A 96 -8.06 17.72 -6.46
C PRO A 96 -7.14 16.53 -6.15
N ARG A 97 -7.39 15.39 -6.80
CA ARG A 97 -6.59 14.15 -6.67
C ARG A 97 -5.09 14.40 -6.84
N GLU A 98 -4.70 15.23 -7.81
CA GLU A 98 -3.29 15.55 -8.04
C GLU A 98 -2.65 16.25 -6.84
N GLU A 99 -3.36 17.22 -6.25
CA GLU A 99 -2.90 17.92 -5.06
C GLU A 99 -2.82 16.96 -3.88
N PHE A 100 -3.85 16.12 -3.66
CA PHE A 100 -3.82 15.09 -2.62
C PHE A 100 -2.61 14.17 -2.75
N VAL A 101 -2.30 13.69 -3.96
CA VAL A 101 -1.14 12.83 -4.19
C VAL A 101 0.17 13.53 -3.79
N LYS A 102 0.33 14.79 -4.18
CA LYS A 102 1.58 15.55 -4.00
C LYS A 102 1.76 16.14 -2.60
N SER A 103 0.68 16.62 -1.98
CA SER A 103 0.72 17.37 -0.71
C SER A 103 0.37 16.50 0.50
N VAL A 104 -0.30 15.36 0.31
CA VAL A 104 -0.75 14.49 1.40
C VAL A 104 -0.20 13.07 1.25
N PHE A 105 -0.58 12.35 0.19
CA PHE A 105 -0.28 10.92 0.06
C PHE A 105 1.23 10.64 0.00
N LEU A 106 1.98 11.25 -0.93
CA LEU A 106 3.41 11.02 -1.05
C LEU A 106 4.19 11.51 0.19
N PRO A 107 3.96 12.73 0.71
CA PRO A 107 4.62 13.17 1.94
C PRO A 107 4.35 12.24 3.14
N LEU A 108 3.12 11.74 3.32
CA LEU A 108 2.80 10.84 4.43
C LEU A 108 3.34 9.43 4.18
N ALA A 109 2.95 8.81 3.06
CA ALA A 109 3.22 7.40 2.79
C ALA A 109 4.70 7.13 2.51
N LEU A 110 5.41 8.05 1.84
CA LEU A 110 6.81 7.89 1.44
C LEU A 110 7.76 8.58 2.42
N ASP A 111 7.60 9.89 2.65
CA ASP A 111 8.61 10.68 3.38
C ASP A 111 8.48 10.49 4.90
N GLN A 112 7.25 10.52 5.41
CA GLN A 112 6.96 10.27 6.85
C GLN A 112 6.74 8.79 7.17
N ARG A 113 6.74 7.93 6.14
CA ARG A 113 6.64 6.47 6.25
C ARG A 113 5.37 5.98 6.96
N ALA A 114 4.25 6.68 6.76
CA ALA A 114 2.96 6.27 7.27
C ALA A 114 2.58 4.85 6.81
N VAL A 115 1.86 4.13 7.66
CA VAL A 115 1.18 2.89 7.28
C VAL A 115 -0.08 3.26 6.49
N VAL A 116 -0.10 2.87 5.22
CA VAL A 116 -1.22 3.11 4.30
C VAL A 116 -2.20 1.94 4.39
N VAL A 117 -3.45 2.23 4.69
CA VAL A 117 -4.48 1.24 4.97
C VAL A 117 -5.72 1.50 4.10
N GLY A 118 -6.32 0.44 3.57
CA GLY A 118 -7.59 0.49 2.85
C GLY A 118 -8.19 -0.90 2.73
N PHE A 119 -9.45 -1.01 2.31
CA PHE A 119 -10.11 -2.29 2.09
C PHE A 119 -10.20 -2.57 0.60
N ASN A 120 -9.57 -3.65 0.11
CA ASN A 120 -9.32 -3.85 -1.31
C ASN A 120 -8.34 -2.81 -1.88
N LEU A 121 -7.34 -2.43 -1.07
CA LEU A 121 -6.41 -1.32 -1.30
C LEU A 121 -5.79 -1.23 -2.71
N PRO A 122 -5.47 -2.32 -3.44
CA PRO A 122 -5.07 -2.24 -4.84
C PRO A 122 -6.02 -1.42 -5.72
N PHE A 123 -7.33 -1.51 -5.47
CA PHE A 123 -8.36 -0.77 -6.17
C PHE A 123 -8.23 0.72 -5.90
N ASP A 124 -8.26 1.15 -4.63
CA ASP A 124 -8.18 2.57 -4.27
C ASP A 124 -6.85 3.21 -4.70
N LEU A 125 -5.75 2.47 -4.62
CA LEU A 125 -4.45 2.96 -5.11
C LEU A 125 -4.46 3.25 -6.61
N SER A 126 -5.17 2.44 -7.42
CA SER A 126 -5.29 2.72 -8.85
C SER A 126 -6.14 3.95 -9.17
N ARG A 127 -7.03 4.39 -8.27
CA ARG A 127 -7.74 5.68 -8.37
C ARG A 127 -6.85 6.89 -8.10
N LEU A 128 -5.70 6.69 -7.44
CA LEU A 128 -4.68 7.74 -7.30
C LEU A 128 -3.74 7.83 -8.51
N ALA A 129 -3.70 6.81 -9.36
CA ALA A 129 -2.77 6.73 -10.47
C ALA A 129 -3.19 7.63 -11.65
N VAL A 130 -2.21 8.14 -12.38
CA VAL A 130 -2.42 8.85 -13.67
C VAL A 130 -2.07 8.01 -14.89
N ASP A 131 -1.31 6.93 -14.69
CA ASP A 131 -0.87 6.00 -15.73
C ASP A 131 -0.50 4.67 -15.07
N PHE A 132 -0.47 3.59 -15.84
CA PHE A 132 -0.01 2.30 -15.39
C PHE A 132 0.85 1.62 -16.44
N ALA A 133 1.80 0.80 -15.99
CA ALA A 133 2.64 0.01 -16.88
C ALA A 133 2.77 -1.44 -16.38
N PRO A 134 2.59 -2.44 -17.26
CA PRO A 134 2.93 -3.82 -16.92
C PRO A 134 4.43 -3.97 -16.78
N LYS A 135 4.87 -4.91 -15.93
CA LYS A 135 6.28 -5.27 -15.85
C LYS A 135 6.72 -5.98 -17.13
N ARG A 136 7.66 -5.38 -17.88
CA ARG A 136 8.28 -6.03 -19.06
C ARG A 136 9.36 -7.04 -18.64
N ASN A 137 9.43 -8.17 -19.35
CA ASN A 137 10.51 -9.18 -19.30
C ASN A 137 10.67 -10.00 -18.00
N VAL A 138 9.59 -10.57 -17.45
CA VAL A 138 9.72 -11.71 -16.52
C VAL A 138 8.67 -12.76 -16.87
N ARG A 139 9.09 -14.02 -17.04
CA ARG A 139 8.24 -15.18 -17.40
C ARG A 139 7.16 -15.54 -16.36
N ALA A 140 7.08 -14.83 -15.24
CA ALA A 140 6.07 -14.98 -14.22
C ALA A 140 6.07 -13.70 -13.37
N THR A 141 5.01 -12.89 -13.44
CA THR A 141 4.38 -12.15 -12.32
C THR A 141 3.38 -11.13 -12.91
N GLU A 142 2.10 -11.31 -12.56
CA GLU A 142 0.98 -10.38 -12.83
C GLU A 142 1.16 -9.09 -12.02
N ALA A 143 2.19 -8.31 -12.38
CA ALA A 143 2.58 -7.13 -11.66
C ALA A 143 2.47 -5.87 -12.52
N TRP A 144 1.82 -4.87 -11.94
CA TRP A 144 1.56 -3.57 -12.53
C TRP A 144 2.25 -2.50 -11.70
N THR A 145 2.73 -1.45 -12.37
CA THR A 145 3.25 -0.25 -11.72
C THR A 145 2.31 0.90 -12.01
N LEU A 146 1.68 1.41 -10.97
CA LEU A 146 0.88 2.62 -10.98
C LEU A 146 1.82 3.83 -10.90
N ARG A 147 1.64 4.81 -11.78
CA ARG A 147 2.34 6.09 -11.73
C ARG A 147 1.45 7.11 -11.06
N LEU A 148 1.99 7.80 -10.06
CA LEU A 148 1.22 8.75 -9.25
C LEU A 148 1.28 10.18 -9.81
N VAL A 149 2.33 10.49 -10.58
CA VAL A 149 2.54 11.79 -11.23
C VAL A 149 2.74 11.61 -12.72
N ASP A 150 2.35 12.63 -13.50
CA ASP A 150 2.43 12.61 -14.96
C ASP A 150 3.90 12.61 -15.43
N LYS A 151 4.19 11.99 -16.57
CA LYS A 151 5.55 11.94 -17.14
C LYS A 151 6.10 13.33 -17.50
N ARG A 152 5.23 14.30 -17.76
CA ARG A 152 5.55 15.71 -18.03
C ARG A 152 5.92 16.46 -16.75
N ASP A 153 5.57 15.92 -15.58
CA ASP A 153 5.91 16.55 -14.29
C ASP A 153 7.43 16.46 -14.04
N PRO A 154 8.11 17.58 -13.70
CA PRO A 154 9.55 17.57 -13.41
C PRO A 154 9.95 16.62 -12.27
N SER A 155 9.05 16.34 -11.33
CA SER A 155 9.28 15.43 -10.20
C SER A 155 9.22 13.95 -10.59
N PHE A 156 8.70 13.62 -11.77
CA PHE A 156 8.43 12.24 -12.21
C PHE A 156 9.64 11.30 -12.06
N ALA A 157 10.84 11.77 -12.36
CA ALA A 157 12.06 10.96 -12.26
C ALA A 157 12.41 10.56 -10.81
N PHE A 158 11.89 11.30 -9.83
CA PHE A 158 12.20 11.20 -8.40
C PHE A 158 11.03 10.66 -7.56
N VAL A 159 9.82 10.63 -8.13
CA VAL A 159 8.62 10.03 -7.52
C VAL A 159 8.56 8.54 -7.86
N PRO A 160 8.50 7.63 -6.88
CA PRO A 160 8.34 6.21 -7.16
C PRO A 160 6.91 5.93 -7.64
N GLY A 161 6.76 4.91 -8.50
CA GLY A 161 5.45 4.32 -8.74
C GLY A 161 5.05 3.39 -7.59
N VAL A 162 3.77 3.02 -7.53
CA VAL A 162 3.28 1.96 -6.64
C VAL A 162 3.17 0.68 -7.45
N ARG A 163 3.94 -0.33 -7.05
CA ARG A 163 3.87 -1.65 -7.67
C ARG A 163 2.84 -2.49 -6.93
N ILE A 164 1.94 -3.09 -7.70
CA ILE A 164 0.99 -4.09 -7.24
C ILE A 164 1.32 -5.38 -7.97
N GLN A 165 1.64 -6.43 -7.21
CA GLN A 165 1.83 -7.78 -7.73
C GLN A 165 0.71 -8.66 -7.21
N HIS A 166 -0.16 -9.08 -8.12
CA HIS A 166 -1.23 -10.02 -7.80
C HIS A 166 -0.63 -11.39 -7.48
N VAL A 167 -1.14 -12.02 -6.43
CA VAL A 167 -0.77 -13.38 -6.00
C VAL A 167 -1.94 -14.30 -6.24
N ASP A 168 -3.10 -13.92 -5.72
CA ASP A 168 -4.39 -14.58 -5.90
C ASP A 168 -5.52 -13.58 -5.63
N ALA A 169 -6.77 -14.00 -5.82
CA ALA A 169 -7.97 -13.17 -5.68
C ALA A 169 -8.15 -12.50 -4.31
N ARG A 170 -7.38 -12.90 -3.28
CA ARG A 170 -7.43 -12.37 -1.92
C ARG A 170 -6.15 -11.66 -1.50
N LYS A 171 -5.09 -11.69 -2.31
CA LYS A 171 -3.77 -11.22 -1.89
C LYS A 171 -3.01 -10.55 -3.03
N SER A 172 -2.47 -9.37 -2.70
CA SER A 172 -1.52 -8.66 -3.55
C SER A 172 -0.34 -8.15 -2.73
N PHE A 173 0.86 -8.17 -3.29
CA PHE A 173 2.01 -7.47 -2.73
C PHE A 173 2.04 -6.04 -3.27
N ILE A 174 2.03 -5.07 -2.36
CA ILE A 174 2.03 -3.64 -2.68
C ILE A 174 3.33 -3.02 -2.18
N GLY A 175 3.93 -2.14 -2.98
CA GLY A 175 5.08 -1.37 -2.52
C GLY A 175 5.60 -0.38 -3.54
N PHE A 176 6.27 0.67 -3.08
CA PHE A 176 6.93 1.63 -3.93
C PHE A 176 8.01 0.97 -4.80
N THR A 177 8.17 1.47 -6.02
CA THR A 177 9.28 1.11 -6.90
C THR A 177 10.55 1.87 -6.52
N GLY A 178 11.68 1.49 -7.13
CA GLY A 178 12.81 2.41 -7.22
C GLY A 178 12.48 3.61 -8.11
N THR A 179 13.31 4.64 -8.03
CA THR A 179 13.30 5.79 -8.96
C THR A 179 14.41 5.62 -9.98
N LYS A 180 14.49 6.52 -10.98
CA LYS A 180 15.47 6.38 -12.07
C LYS A 180 16.90 6.24 -11.51
N GLY A 181 17.51 5.06 -11.72
CA GLY A 181 18.88 4.76 -11.32
C GLY A 181 19.12 4.50 -9.83
N LYS A 182 18.09 4.53 -8.97
CA LYS A 182 18.24 4.33 -7.52
C LYS A 182 17.23 3.32 -6.97
N ARG A 183 17.74 2.27 -6.34
CA ARG A 183 16.92 1.44 -5.44
C ARG A 183 16.64 2.27 -4.19
N ARG A 184 15.38 2.32 -3.75
CA ARG A 184 15.00 2.92 -2.47
C ARG A 184 15.04 1.86 -1.37
N PRO A 185 15.65 2.16 -0.21
CA PRO A 185 15.61 1.27 0.95
C PRO A 185 14.16 1.08 1.44
N TYR A 186 13.43 2.19 1.61
CA TYR A 186 12.03 2.13 1.99
C TYR A 186 11.13 1.72 0.82
N ARG A 187 10.27 0.72 1.03
CA ARG A 187 9.33 0.18 0.03
C ARG A 187 7.88 0.56 0.30
N GLY A 188 7.62 1.37 1.32
CA GLY A 188 6.26 1.68 1.79
C GLY A 188 5.72 0.62 2.74
N ALA A 189 4.68 0.99 3.48
CA ALA A 189 3.94 0.13 4.39
C ALA A 189 2.48 0.15 3.97
N PHE A 190 2.04 -0.91 3.29
CA PHE A 190 0.69 -0.99 2.72
C PHE A 190 -0.04 -2.18 3.34
N VAL A 191 -1.21 -1.92 3.92
CA VAL A 191 -2.06 -2.91 4.57
C VAL A 191 -3.41 -2.93 3.88
N ASP A 192 -3.64 -3.98 3.10
CA ASP A 192 -4.97 -4.28 2.58
C ASP A 192 -5.79 -5.01 3.64
N LEU A 193 -6.81 -4.34 4.18
CA LEU A 193 -7.69 -4.88 5.20
C LEU A 193 -8.49 -6.09 4.70
N ARG A 194 -8.73 -6.22 3.40
CA ARG A 194 -9.38 -7.42 2.84
C ARG A 194 -8.48 -8.65 3.00
N THR A 195 -7.20 -8.51 2.64
CA THR A 195 -6.18 -9.54 2.85
C THR A 195 -5.97 -9.83 4.34
N LEU A 196 -5.84 -8.79 5.17
CA LEU A 196 -5.58 -8.93 6.61
C LEU A 196 -6.74 -9.63 7.32
N THR A 197 -7.97 -9.21 7.04
CA THR A 197 -9.18 -9.84 7.59
C THR A 197 -9.20 -11.32 7.24
N ALA A 198 -8.96 -11.66 5.97
CA ALA A 198 -8.96 -13.05 5.55
C ALA A 198 -7.88 -13.90 6.22
N ALA A 199 -6.72 -13.31 6.51
CA ALA A 199 -5.66 -13.98 7.24
C ALA A 199 -6.02 -14.22 8.73
N LEU A 200 -6.76 -13.28 9.35
CA LEU A 200 -7.17 -13.38 10.75
C LEU A 200 -8.36 -14.32 10.97
N THR A 201 -9.29 -14.39 10.02
CA THR A 201 -10.53 -15.18 10.15
C THR A 201 -10.48 -16.51 9.41
N GLY A 202 -9.53 -16.69 8.49
CA GLY A 202 -9.46 -17.86 7.61
C GLY A 202 -10.47 -17.86 6.47
N ALA A 203 -11.26 -16.79 6.28
CA ALA A 203 -12.31 -16.71 5.28
C ALA A 203 -12.26 -15.40 4.48
N GLY A 204 -12.81 -15.37 3.26
CA GLY A 204 -12.95 -14.13 2.50
C GLY A 204 -14.08 -13.27 3.06
N HIS A 205 -13.84 -11.99 3.32
CA HIS A 205 -14.86 -11.04 3.77
C HIS A 205 -15.10 -9.92 2.76
N SER A 206 -16.33 -9.40 2.73
CA SER A 206 -16.63 -8.06 2.23
C SER A 206 -16.38 -7.04 3.35
N LEU A 207 -16.36 -5.74 3.05
CA LEU A 207 -16.21 -4.73 4.10
C LEU A 207 -17.30 -4.86 5.17
N LYS A 208 -18.54 -5.16 4.75
CA LYS A 208 -19.68 -5.39 5.65
C LYS A 208 -19.44 -6.60 6.56
N SER A 209 -19.13 -7.76 5.98
CA SER A 209 -18.96 -8.98 6.78
C SER A 209 -17.67 -8.96 7.60
N ALA A 210 -16.66 -8.17 7.23
CA ALA A 210 -15.48 -7.91 8.05
C ALA A 210 -15.87 -7.09 9.29
N GLY A 211 -16.63 -6.01 9.11
CA GLY A 211 -17.13 -5.20 10.24
C GLY A 211 -17.98 -6.00 11.22
N GLU A 212 -18.81 -6.92 10.71
CA GLU A 212 -19.57 -7.86 11.54
C GLU A 212 -18.66 -8.83 12.31
N ALA A 213 -17.66 -9.42 11.64
CA ALA A 213 -16.74 -10.38 12.25
C ALA A 213 -15.86 -9.78 13.36
N PHE A 214 -15.51 -8.49 13.24
CA PHE A 214 -14.73 -7.76 14.25
C PHE A 214 -15.58 -6.89 15.19
N ALA A 215 -16.91 -7.02 15.12
CA ALA A 215 -17.85 -6.25 15.95
C ALA A 215 -17.59 -4.72 15.91
N CYS A 216 -17.28 -4.17 14.72
CA CYS A 216 -17.03 -2.74 14.57
C CYS A 216 -18.28 -1.90 14.88
N ASP A 217 -18.09 -0.81 15.63
CA ASP A 217 -19.17 0.12 16.01
C ASP A 217 -19.81 0.81 14.78
N LEU A 218 -19.00 1.10 13.77
CA LEU A 218 -19.45 1.65 12.50
C LEU A 218 -19.73 0.50 11.52
N LYS A 219 -21.01 0.31 11.19
CA LYS A 219 -21.46 -0.67 10.19
C LYS A 219 -21.69 0.01 8.85
N LYS A 220 -21.41 -0.68 7.76
CA LYS A 220 -21.73 -0.19 6.41
C LYS A 220 -23.24 0.06 6.33
N SER A 221 -23.65 1.32 6.23
CA SER A 221 -25.01 1.69 5.86
C SER A 221 -25.22 1.38 4.37
N SER A 222 -26.38 0.83 4.01
CA SER A 222 -26.79 0.74 2.61
C SER A 222 -26.92 2.16 2.06
N ALA A 223 -26.18 2.47 0.99
CA ALA A 223 -26.50 3.61 0.14
C ALA A 223 -27.41 3.10 -0.97
N ASP A 224 -28.58 3.71 -1.14
CA ASP A 224 -29.42 3.47 -2.32
C ASP A 224 -28.78 4.16 -3.52
N TYR A 225 -28.16 3.37 -4.40
CA TYR A 225 -27.60 3.84 -5.66
C TYR A 225 -28.65 3.97 -6.77
N SER A 226 -29.94 4.00 -6.43
CA SER A 226 -31.03 4.25 -7.38
C SER A 226 -31.09 5.75 -7.72
N GLY A 227 -30.16 6.21 -8.55
CA GLY A 227 -30.27 7.48 -9.25
C GLY A 227 -31.04 7.30 -10.55
N HIS A 228 -32.10 8.07 -10.72
CA HIS A 228 -32.83 8.26 -11.98
C HIS A 228 -31.98 8.96 -13.05
#